data_AF-A0A7X7GLB7-F1
#
_entry.id   AF-A0A7X7GLB7-F1
#
_cell.length_a   1.000
_cell.length_b   1.000
_cell.length_c   1.000
_cell.angle_alpha   90.00
_cell.angle_beta   90.00
_cell.angle_gamma   90.00
#
_symmetry.space_group_name_H-M   'P 1'
#
loop_
_entity.id
_entity.type
_entity.pdbx_description
1 polymer ?
#
loop_
_entity_poly.entity_id
_entity_poly.type
_entity_poly.pdbx_seq_one_letter_code
_entity_poly.pdbx_strand_id
1 'polypeptide(L)'
;MIASADTVSAAIKTATSFVVNAVEVLRFGGLQTDEEPAPFEIVARRPMFRLRRYYAQDTTAEGVADRIPVEEDGPPRPPIVLVPPMMVSAEVWDVSPSTSAVTALYEAGLDPWVIDFGAPDLEAGGLERTLTDHVVAVSDAVDLVVEATGRS
;
A
#
# COMPACT_ATOMS: atom_id res chain seq x y z
N MET A 1 -13.99 29.48 41.53
CA MET A 1 -13.06 28.41 41.08
C MET A 1 -12.46 28.90 39.78
N ILE A 2 -11.26 29.50 39.84
CA ILE A 2 -10.61 30.20 38.73
C ILE A 2 -9.70 29.17 38.05
N ALA A 3 -9.87 28.94 36.75
CA ALA A 3 -8.99 28.05 35.99
C ALA A 3 -7.54 28.57 36.06
N SER A 4 -6.58 27.67 36.33
CA SER A 4 -5.16 28.01 36.43
C SER A 4 -4.60 28.44 35.07
N ALA A 5 -3.65 29.38 35.08
CA ALA A 5 -2.93 29.86 33.90
C ALA A 5 -2.27 28.73 33.09
N ASP A 6 -1.95 27.60 33.74
CA ASP A 6 -1.37 26.41 33.11
C ASP A 6 -2.36 25.69 32.19
N THR A 7 -3.66 25.71 32.51
CA THR A 7 -4.71 25.05 31.71
C THR A 7 -4.97 25.81 30.41
N VAL A 8 -4.84 27.14 30.44
CA VAL A 8 -4.97 28.02 29.27
C VAL A 8 -3.76 27.87 28.34
N SER A 9 -2.56 27.76 28.90
CA SER A 9 -1.32 27.58 28.13
C SER A 9 -1.27 26.23 27.40
N ALA A 10 -1.72 25.16 28.05
CA ALA A 10 -1.81 23.83 27.44
C ALA A 10 -2.81 23.78 26.27
N ALA A 11 -3.99 24.40 26.43
CA ALA A 11 -5.02 24.45 25.39
C ALA A 11 -4.56 25.24 24.15
N ILE A 12 -3.79 26.32 24.33
CA ILE A 12 -3.23 27.11 23.23
C ILE A 12 -2.18 26.31 22.46
N LYS A 13 -1.35 25.52 23.14
CA LYS A 13 -0.28 24.73 22.51
C LYS A 13 -0.83 23.61 21.61
N THR A 14 -1.96 23.00 21.98
CA THR A 14 -2.64 21.99 21.16
C THR A 14 -3.40 22.63 19.99
N ALA A 15 -4.00 23.82 20.18
CA ALA A 15 -4.72 24.51 19.11
C ALA A 15 -3.81 24.94 17.94
N THR A 16 -2.56 25.32 18.21
CA THR A 16 -1.63 25.76 17.15
C THR A 16 -1.26 24.63 16.17
N SER A 17 -1.21 23.37 16.63
CA SER A 17 -0.89 22.23 15.76
C SER A 17 -2.00 21.93 14.74
N PHE A 18 -3.27 22.10 15.12
CA PHE A 18 -4.39 21.93 14.19
C PHE A 18 -4.43 23.06 13.14
N VAL A 19 -4.06 24.28 13.53
CA VAL A 19 -4.09 25.45 12.64
C VAL A 19 -3.00 25.38 11.57
N VAL A 20 -1.77 24.95 11.91
CA VAL A 20 -0.69 24.86 10.93
C VAL A 20 -0.99 23.82 9.85
N ASN A 21 -1.46 22.63 10.24
CA ASN A 21 -1.81 21.57 9.30
C ASN A 21 -3.01 21.98 8.42
N ALA A 22 -4.01 22.68 8.97
CA ALA A 22 -5.17 23.13 8.19
C ALA A 22 -4.83 24.21 7.15
N VAL A 23 -3.90 25.12 7.47
CA VAL A 23 -3.42 26.14 6.53
C VAL A 23 -2.59 25.52 5.40
N GLU A 24 -1.82 24.47 5.71
CA GLU A 24 -1.07 23.71 4.71
C GLU A 24 -1.99 22.94 3.74
N VAL A 25 -3.06 22.31 4.25
CA VAL A 25 -4.10 21.63 3.44
C VAL A 25 -4.81 22.60 2.49
N LEU A 26 -5.08 23.84 2.93
CA LEU A 26 -5.69 24.87 2.08
C LEU A 26 -4.72 25.42 1.03
N ARG A 27 -3.41 25.46 1.33
CA ARG A 27 -2.38 25.95 0.41
C ARG A 27 -2.06 24.96 -0.71
N PHE A 28 -2.16 23.65 -0.43
CA PHE A 28 -1.81 22.58 -1.37
C PHE A 28 -3.01 21.89 -2.05
N GLY A 29 -4.25 22.35 -1.79
CA GLY A 29 -5.41 21.94 -2.60
C GLY A 29 -6.24 20.77 -2.07
N GLY A 30 -6.22 20.50 -0.76
CA GLY A 30 -7.01 19.42 -0.15
C GLY A 30 -6.23 18.10 0.00
N LEU A 31 -6.83 17.14 0.71
CA LEU A 31 -6.29 15.78 0.89
C LEU A 31 -6.73 14.80 -0.20
N GLN A 32 -7.45 15.28 -1.21
CA GLN A 32 -7.86 14.51 -2.37
C GLN A 32 -7.01 14.97 -3.54
N THR A 33 -5.88 14.29 -3.73
CA THR A 33 -5.32 14.18 -5.07
C THR A 33 -6.28 13.31 -5.87
N ASP A 34 -6.76 13.79 -7.03
CA ASP A 34 -7.51 12.99 -8.01
C ASP A 34 -6.61 11.93 -8.67
N GLU A 35 -5.76 11.29 -7.88
CA GLU A 35 -4.78 10.31 -8.30
C GLU A 35 -5.39 8.92 -8.11
N GLU A 36 -5.64 8.23 -9.21
CA GLU A 36 -6.11 6.85 -9.16
C GLU A 36 -4.98 5.92 -8.71
N PRO A 37 -5.23 5.01 -7.74
CA PRO A 37 -4.26 4.01 -7.33
C PRO A 37 -3.97 3.04 -8.47
N ALA A 38 -2.79 2.42 -8.44
CA ALA A 38 -2.42 1.40 -9.43
C ALA A 38 -3.44 0.25 -9.41
N PRO A 39 -3.93 -0.21 -10.57
CA PRO A 39 -4.96 -1.24 -10.64
C PRO A 39 -4.42 -2.57 -10.10
N PHE A 40 -5.21 -3.22 -9.23
CA PHE A 40 -4.90 -4.54 -8.71
C PHE A 40 -6.14 -5.42 -8.57
N GLU A 41 -5.91 -6.73 -8.57
CA GLU A 41 -6.89 -7.75 -8.20
C GLU A 41 -6.50 -8.41 -6.88
N ILE A 42 -7.50 -8.75 -6.05
CA ILE A 42 -7.28 -9.59 -4.86
C ILE A 42 -7.44 -11.05 -5.26
N VAL A 43 -6.32 -11.73 -5.47
CA VAL A 43 -6.25 -13.12 -5.95
C VAL A 43 -6.43 -14.16 -4.85
N ALA A 44 -6.11 -13.79 -3.60
CA ALA A 44 -6.33 -14.65 -2.44
C ALA A 44 -6.77 -13.85 -1.22
N ARG A 45 -7.62 -14.47 -0.39
CA ARG A 45 -8.01 -13.95 0.93
C ARG A 45 -7.71 -15.00 1.98
N ARG A 46 -6.94 -14.62 2.98
CA ARG A 46 -6.63 -15.40 4.17
C ARG A 46 -7.10 -14.64 5.41
N PRO A 47 -7.25 -15.31 6.56
CA PRO A 47 -7.58 -14.63 7.80
C PRO A 47 -6.60 -13.50 8.17
N MET A 48 -5.31 -13.66 7.81
CA MET A 48 -4.26 -12.71 8.16
C MET A 48 -3.97 -11.66 7.08
N PHE A 49 -4.21 -11.96 5.81
CA PHE A 49 -3.85 -11.08 4.70
C PHE A 49 -4.73 -11.26 3.46
N ARG A 50 -4.69 -10.26 2.59
CA ARG A 50 -5.17 -10.31 1.21
C ARG A 50 -3.95 -10.27 0.29
N LEU A 51 -3.94 -11.07 -0.76
CA LEU A 51 -2.87 -11.03 -1.76
C LEU A 51 -3.35 -10.20 -2.95
N ARG A 52 -2.65 -9.10 -3.22
CA ARG A 52 -2.93 -8.20 -4.36
C ARG A 52 -1.96 -8.53 -5.49
N ARG A 53 -2.46 -8.66 -6.72
CA ARG A 53 -1.65 -8.71 -7.95
C ARG A 53 -1.93 -7.46 -8.77
N TYR A 54 -0.90 -6.67 -9.05
CA TYR A 54 -1.02 -5.42 -9.78
C TYR A 54 -0.96 -5.65 -11.28
N TYR A 55 -1.76 -4.91 -12.05
CA TYR A 55 -1.78 -4.93 -13.51
C TYR A 55 -2.00 -6.33 -14.15
N ALA A 56 -2.69 -7.23 -13.46
CA ALA A 56 -2.86 -8.63 -13.88
C ALA A 56 -3.55 -8.81 -15.24
N GLN A 57 -4.43 -7.86 -15.61
CA GLN A 57 -5.24 -7.90 -16.82
C GLN A 57 -4.78 -6.89 -17.88
N ASP A 58 -3.80 -6.05 -17.56
CA ASP A 58 -3.41 -4.95 -18.43
C ASP A 58 -2.16 -5.30 -19.24
N THR A 59 -2.38 -5.71 -20.48
CA THR A 59 -1.41 -5.52 -21.57
C THR A 59 -1.48 -4.08 -22.13
N THR A 60 -2.43 -3.25 -21.69
CA THR A 60 -2.72 -1.92 -22.27
C THR A 60 -2.89 -0.74 -21.32
N ALA A 61 -2.68 -0.83 -20.00
CA ALA A 61 -2.99 0.20 -18.98
C ALA A 61 -2.80 1.65 -19.48
N GLU A 62 -3.80 2.31 -20.04
CA GLU A 62 -3.62 3.58 -20.73
C GLU A 62 -3.14 4.65 -19.73
N GLY A 63 -2.04 5.37 -20.04
CA GLY A 63 -1.55 6.48 -19.21
C GLY A 63 -0.12 6.37 -18.67
N VAL A 64 0.58 5.27 -18.91
CA VAL A 64 2.00 5.12 -18.51
C VAL A 64 2.90 5.52 -19.68
N ALA A 65 3.63 6.63 -19.53
CA ALA A 65 4.27 7.33 -20.64
C ALA A 65 5.60 6.73 -21.13
N ASP A 66 6.17 5.71 -20.47
CA ASP A 66 7.52 5.21 -20.80
C ASP A 66 7.64 3.68 -20.63
N ARG A 67 6.77 2.94 -21.33
CA ARG A 67 6.64 1.48 -21.17
C ARG A 67 7.65 0.74 -22.05
N ILE A 68 8.32 -0.26 -21.47
CA ILE A 68 8.83 -1.39 -22.24
C ILE A 68 7.60 -2.16 -22.75
N PRO A 69 7.42 -2.37 -24.07
CA PRO A 69 6.30 -3.12 -24.61
C PRO A 69 6.19 -4.48 -23.92
N VAL A 70 5.00 -4.82 -23.42
CA VAL A 70 4.74 -6.18 -22.96
C VAL A 70 4.55 -7.02 -24.21
N GLU A 71 5.52 -7.88 -24.52
CA GLU A 71 5.32 -8.88 -25.56
C GLU A 71 4.20 -9.83 -25.08
N GLU A 72 3.03 -9.79 -25.72
CA GLU A 72 1.91 -10.71 -25.40
C GLU A 72 2.34 -12.18 -25.51
N ASP A 73 3.27 -12.48 -26.43
CA ASP A 73 3.86 -13.80 -26.65
C ASP A 73 5.24 -13.97 -25.99
N GLY A 74 5.67 -12.99 -25.19
CA GLY A 74 6.97 -13.01 -24.49
C GLY A 74 6.99 -13.98 -23.31
N PRO A 75 8.17 -14.33 -22.79
CA PRO A 75 8.26 -15.10 -21.55
C PRO A 75 7.53 -14.34 -20.43
N PRO A 76 6.82 -15.04 -19.54
CA PRO A 76 6.05 -14.38 -18.50
C PRO A 76 6.98 -13.53 -17.61
N ARG A 77 6.49 -12.43 -17.07
CA ARG A 77 7.29 -11.50 -16.25
C ARG A 77 7.67 -12.10 -14.89
N PRO A 78 8.90 -11.99 -14.38
CA PRO A 78 9.27 -12.58 -13.10
C PRO A 78 8.46 -11.96 -11.94
N PRO A 79 7.89 -12.78 -11.05
CA PRO A 79 7.11 -12.27 -9.92
C PRO A 79 8.01 -11.62 -8.87
N ILE A 80 7.53 -10.56 -8.24
CA ILE A 80 8.13 -9.95 -7.05
C ILE A 80 7.07 -9.72 -5.98
N VAL A 81 7.34 -10.19 -4.76
CA VAL A 81 6.42 -10.05 -3.63
C VAL A 81 6.92 -8.96 -2.70
N LEU A 82 6.12 -7.90 -2.56
CA LEU A 82 6.34 -6.82 -1.61
C LEU A 82 5.62 -7.13 -0.30
N VAL A 83 6.40 -7.11 0.79
CA VAL A 83 5.92 -7.38 2.15
C VAL A 83 6.01 -6.09 2.95
N PRO A 84 4.88 -5.46 3.32
CA PRO A 84 4.91 -4.29 4.18
C PRO A 84 5.23 -4.68 5.63
N PRO A 85 5.80 -3.75 6.43
CA PRO A 85 5.93 -3.92 7.87
C PRO A 85 4.58 -4.24 8.54
N MET A 86 4.59 -4.97 9.66
CA MET A 86 3.36 -5.41 10.36
C MET A 86 2.36 -4.28 10.68
N MET A 87 2.83 -3.06 10.91
CA MET A 87 2.01 -1.92 11.33
C MET A 87 1.76 -0.91 10.20
N VAL A 88 2.01 -1.30 8.96
CA VAL A 88 1.90 -0.44 7.79
C VAL A 88 1.04 -1.15 6.76
N SER A 89 0.10 -0.42 6.18
CA SER A 89 -0.79 -0.96 5.17
C SER A 89 -0.09 -1.09 3.80
N ALA A 90 -0.68 -1.86 2.89
CA ALA A 90 -0.11 -2.12 1.57
C ALA A 90 0.05 -0.85 0.72
N GLU A 91 -0.71 0.21 1.02
CA GLU A 91 -0.72 1.51 0.33
C GLU A 91 0.64 2.23 0.42
N VAL A 92 1.54 1.83 1.33
CA VAL A 92 2.93 2.34 1.36
C VAL A 92 3.69 2.10 0.06
N TRP A 93 3.28 1.11 -0.74
CA TRP A 93 3.88 0.79 -2.03
C TRP A 93 3.25 1.54 -3.21
N ASP A 94 2.18 2.30 -2.98
CA ASP A 94 1.40 2.99 -4.00
C ASP A 94 0.85 4.33 -3.47
N VAL A 95 1.75 5.18 -2.97
CA VAL A 95 1.39 6.44 -2.28
C VAL A 95 0.91 7.52 -3.25
N SER A 96 1.55 7.65 -4.41
CA SER A 96 1.17 8.56 -5.49
C SER A 96 1.66 8.01 -6.84
N PRO A 97 1.12 8.47 -7.98
CA PRO A 97 1.55 8.03 -9.30
C PRO A 97 3.05 8.25 -9.54
N SER A 98 3.63 9.32 -8.99
CA SER A 98 5.06 9.64 -9.13
C SER A 98 5.98 8.87 -8.17
N THR A 99 5.42 8.17 -7.17
CA THR A 99 6.18 7.43 -6.15
C THR A 99 5.69 5.98 -5.95
N SER A 100 4.91 5.46 -6.90
CA SER A 100 4.37 4.11 -6.83
C SER A 100 5.45 3.07 -7.14
N ALA A 101 5.80 2.27 -6.13
CA ALA A 101 6.76 1.18 -6.28
C ALA A 101 6.20 0.05 -7.15
N VAL A 102 4.90 -0.26 -7.02
CA VAL A 102 4.25 -1.29 -7.85
C VAL A 102 4.22 -0.90 -9.32
N THR A 103 3.95 0.37 -9.64
CA THR A 103 4.00 0.89 -11.01
C THR A 103 5.42 0.85 -11.55
N ALA A 104 6.40 1.33 -10.79
CA ALA A 104 7.81 1.31 -11.22
C ALA A 104 8.33 -0.13 -11.49
N LEU A 105 7.94 -1.10 -10.65
CA LEU A 105 8.29 -2.51 -10.88
C LEU A 105 7.60 -3.09 -12.12
N TYR A 106 6.32 -2.77 -12.33
CA TYR A 106 5.60 -3.19 -13.53
C TYR A 106 6.21 -2.59 -14.81
N GLU A 107 6.58 -1.32 -14.80
CA GLU A 107 7.28 -0.65 -15.91
C GLU A 107 8.65 -1.26 -16.19
N ALA A 108 9.35 -1.71 -15.15
CA ALA A 108 10.62 -2.44 -15.25
C ALA A 108 10.47 -3.90 -15.75
N GLY A 109 9.25 -4.34 -16.09
CA GLY A 109 8.99 -5.67 -16.64
C GLY A 109 8.81 -6.78 -15.60
N LEU A 110 8.54 -6.43 -14.33
CA LEU A 110 8.20 -7.39 -13.28
C LEU A 110 6.68 -7.60 -13.18
N ASP A 111 6.29 -8.66 -12.48
CA ASP A 111 4.90 -8.94 -12.07
C ASP A 111 4.77 -8.63 -10.57
N PRO A 112 4.27 -7.45 -10.16
CA PRO A 112 4.25 -7.03 -8.76
C PRO A 112 3.08 -7.62 -7.97
N TRP A 113 3.40 -8.21 -6.82
CA TRP A 113 2.45 -8.74 -5.85
C TRP A 113 2.66 -8.06 -4.51
N VAL A 114 1.58 -7.76 -3.79
CA VAL A 114 1.65 -7.14 -2.46
C VAL A 114 0.84 -7.95 -1.47
N ILE A 115 1.47 -8.26 -0.33
CA ILE A 115 0.75 -8.80 0.83
C ILE A 115 0.10 -7.64 1.58
N ASP A 116 -1.23 -7.66 1.65
CA ASP A 116 -2.02 -6.66 2.37
C ASP A 116 -2.54 -7.24 3.68
N PHE A 117 -1.87 -6.89 4.78
CA PHE A 117 -2.30 -7.25 6.13
C PHE A 117 -3.47 -6.41 6.64
N GLY A 118 -3.85 -5.34 5.92
CA GLY A 118 -4.80 -4.34 6.37
C GLY A 118 -4.24 -3.38 7.41
N ALA A 119 -5.11 -2.47 7.86
CA ALA A 119 -4.79 -1.56 8.96
C ALA A 119 -5.00 -2.30 10.31
N PRO A 120 -3.97 -2.45 11.16
CA PRO A 120 -4.05 -3.28 12.38
C PRO A 120 -5.18 -2.91 13.34
N ASP A 121 -5.58 -1.64 13.36
CA ASP A 121 -6.66 -1.08 14.19
C ASP A 121 -8.06 -1.39 13.64
N LEU A 122 -8.17 -1.74 12.36
CA LEU A 122 -9.42 -2.08 11.68
C LEU A 122 -9.62 -3.59 11.50
N GLU A 123 -8.52 -4.35 11.47
CA GLU A 123 -8.55 -5.80 11.25
C GLU A 123 -8.84 -6.57 12.55
N ALA A 124 -9.70 -7.57 12.48
CA ALA A 124 -10.03 -8.40 13.63
C ALA A 124 -8.79 -9.15 14.13
N GLY A 125 -8.45 -8.96 15.41
CA GLY A 125 -7.25 -9.54 16.00
C GLY A 125 -5.95 -8.88 15.53
N GLY A 126 -6.02 -7.72 14.85
CA GLY A 126 -4.88 -7.10 14.18
C GLY A 126 -3.76 -6.68 15.14
N LEU A 127 -4.12 -6.20 16.34
CA LEU A 127 -3.18 -5.78 17.38
C LEU A 127 -2.53 -6.95 18.13
N GLU A 128 -3.17 -8.12 18.09
CA GLU A 128 -2.70 -9.35 18.72
C GLU A 128 -1.79 -10.18 17.82
N ARG A 129 -1.67 -9.82 16.53
CA ARG A 129 -0.80 -10.50 15.57
C ARG A 129 0.66 -10.43 16.02
N THR A 130 1.34 -11.55 15.93
CA THR A 130 2.76 -11.67 16.27
C THR A 130 3.65 -11.64 15.05
N LEU A 131 4.95 -11.45 15.27
CA LEU A 131 5.96 -11.62 14.21
C LEU A 131 5.93 -13.05 13.63
N THR A 132 5.64 -14.06 14.46
CA THR A 132 5.53 -15.44 13.99
C THR A 132 4.38 -15.60 13.01
N ASP A 133 3.22 -15.02 13.31
CA ASP A 133 2.08 -15.03 12.40
C ASP A 133 2.45 -14.35 11.08
N HIS A 134 3.18 -13.23 11.14
CA HIS A 134 3.61 -12.49 9.96
C HIS A 134 4.55 -13.33 9.07
N VAL A 135 5.51 -14.04 9.65
CA VAL A 135 6.40 -14.94 8.91
C VAL A 135 5.62 -16.08 8.24
N VAL A 136 4.66 -16.69 8.94
CA VAL A 136 3.81 -17.75 8.37
C VAL A 136 2.96 -17.23 7.21
N ALA A 137 2.39 -16.03 7.34
CA ALA A 137 1.63 -15.40 6.27
C ALA A 137 2.49 -15.07 5.04
N VAL A 138 3.74 -14.61 5.24
CA VAL A 138 4.68 -14.41 4.13
C VAL A 138 4.99 -15.72 3.43
N SER A 139 5.18 -16.82 4.18
CA SER A 139 5.39 -18.15 3.59
C SER A 139 4.20 -18.60 2.73
N ASP A 140 2.97 -18.51 3.25
CA ASP A 140 1.74 -18.86 2.49
C ASP A 140 1.59 -17.98 1.24
N ALA A 141 1.89 -16.69 1.34
CA ALA A 141 1.85 -15.80 0.18
C ALA A 141 2.87 -16.18 -0.90
N VAL A 142 4.08 -16.58 -0.52
CA VAL A 142 5.09 -17.07 -1.47
C VAL A 142 4.59 -18.35 -2.16
N ASP A 143 4.06 -19.30 -1.39
CA ASP A 143 3.51 -20.54 -1.96
C ASP A 143 2.38 -20.25 -2.97
N LEU A 144 1.49 -19.30 -2.66
CA LEU A 144 0.42 -18.87 -3.56
C LEU A 144 0.94 -18.23 -4.86
N VAL A 145 2.00 -17.43 -4.77
CA VAL A 145 2.62 -16.81 -5.95
C VAL A 145 3.32 -17.87 -6.80
N VAL A 146 4.00 -18.83 -6.18
CA VAL A 146 4.61 -19.96 -6.87
C VAL A 146 3.56 -20.80 -7.57
N GLU A 147 2.44 -21.11 -6.90
CA GLU A 147 1.31 -21.84 -7.49
C GLU A 147 0.71 -21.09 -8.68
N ALA A 148 0.48 -19.78 -8.55
CA ALA A 148 -0.14 -18.97 -9.59
C ALA A 148 0.76 -18.74 -10.80
N THR A 149 2.09 -18.70 -10.61
CA THR A 149 3.05 -18.30 -11.66
C THR A 149 3.95 -19.43 -12.16
N GLY A 150 3.98 -20.56 -11.47
CA GLY A 150 4.87 -21.69 -11.74
C GLY A 150 6.36 -21.40 -11.51
N ARG A 151 6.71 -20.37 -10.72
CA ARG A 151 8.08 -19.85 -10.56
C ARG A 151 8.43 -19.59 -9.10
N SER A 152 9.69 -19.80 -8.73
CA SER A 152 10.25 -19.67 -7.37
C SER A 152 11.49 -18.78 -7.35
#